data_AF-A0A1B6I411-F1
#
_entry.id   AF-A0A1B6I411-F1
#
_cell.length_a   1.000
_cell.length_b   1.000
_cell.length_c   1.000
_cell.angle_alpha   90.00
_cell.angle_beta   90.00
_cell.angle_gamma   90.00
#
_symmetry.space_group_name_H-M   'P 1'
#
loop_
_entity.id
_entity.type
_entity.pdbx_description
1 polymer ?
#
loop_
_entity_poly.entity_id
_entity_poly.type
_entity_poly.pdbx_seq_one_letter_code
_entity_poly.pdbx_strand_id
1 'polypeptide(L)'
;QQLRQSDSALGEAVTAPGDDTEAPPGEEPAEEAVIAVASPEETAKLKEKIVSIRWKTHITTKEAVQARQTFEEGIKRPYFHVKPLERCQLKNWQDYLEFEIAQGDAK
;
A
#
# COMPACT_ATOMS: atom_id res chain seq x y z
N GLN A 1 4.32 -21.77 5.76
CA GLN A 1 3.82 -21.35 4.43
C GLN A 1 3.13 -20.01 4.63
N GLN A 2 3.50 -18.87 4.05
CA GLN A 2 4.31 -18.59 2.88
C GLN A 2 5.11 -17.31 3.14
N LEU A 3 6.43 -17.39 2.99
CA LEU A 3 7.30 -16.24 2.75
C LEU A 3 7.62 -16.31 1.26
N ARG A 4 6.87 -15.59 0.42
CA ARG A 4 7.20 -15.46 -1.01
C ARG A 4 7.73 -14.06 -1.27
N GLN A 5 9.05 -14.05 -1.38
CA GLN A 5 9.88 -13.17 -2.17
C GLN A 5 9.10 -12.52 -3.34
N SER A 6 9.12 -11.20 -3.38
CA SER A 6 8.76 -10.42 -4.57
C SER A 6 9.68 -9.21 -4.64
N ASP A 7 10.97 -9.51 -4.85
CA ASP A 7 11.94 -8.56 -5.38
C ASP A 7 12.55 -9.22 -6.61
N SER A 8 12.09 -8.81 -7.79
CA SER A 8 12.86 -8.72 -9.04
C SER A 8 11.89 -8.52 -10.20
N ALA A 9 11.67 -7.27 -10.58
CA ALA A 9 11.05 -6.93 -11.86
C ALA A 9 11.43 -5.49 -12.23
N LEU A 10 12.68 -5.27 -12.65
CA LEU A 10 13.03 -4.13 -13.49
C LEU A 10 14.14 -4.53 -14.49
N GLY A 11 13.79 -4.50 -15.77
CA GLY A 11 14.69 -4.11 -16.86
C GLY A 11 15.50 -5.23 -17.51
N GLU A 12 14.86 -6.06 -18.34
CA GLU A 12 15.60 -6.73 -19.42
C GLU A 12 15.93 -5.71 -20.50
N ALA A 13 17.23 -5.44 -20.68
CA ALA A 13 17.75 -4.70 -21.80
C ALA A 13 17.52 -5.50 -23.09
N VAL A 14 16.73 -4.93 -24.01
CA VAL A 14 16.63 -5.37 -25.39
C VAL A 14 17.98 -5.11 -26.07
N THR A 15 18.72 -6.16 -26.39
CA THR A 15 19.81 -6.10 -27.36
C THR A 15 19.27 -6.57 -28.71
N ALA A 16 19.02 -5.63 -29.63
CA ALA A 16 18.86 -5.94 -31.06
C ALA A 16 20.22 -5.75 -31.76
N PRO A 17 20.63 -6.62 -32.69
CA PRO A 17 21.96 -6.58 -33.29
C PRO A 17 22.00 -5.69 -34.55
N GLY A 18 22.97 -4.78 -34.59
CA GLY A 18 23.57 -4.21 -35.80
C GLY A 18 22.86 -3.02 -36.45
N ASP A 19 23.50 -1.85 -36.40
CA ASP A 19 23.74 -0.99 -37.57
C ASP A 19 24.82 0.05 -37.21
N ASP A 20 25.81 0.22 -38.10
CA ASP A 20 26.88 1.21 -38.00
C ASP A 20 26.29 2.64 -37.98
N THR A 21 26.56 3.41 -36.94
CA THR A 21 26.49 4.87 -37.03
C THR A 21 27.68 5.46 -36.29
N GLU A 22 28.72 5.76 -37.06
CA GLU A 22 29.85 6.59 -36.66
C GLU A 22 29.30 7.95 -36.16
N ALA A 23 29.41 8.19 -34.85
CA ALA A 23 28.98 9.44 -34.25
C ALA A 23 29.93 10.59 -34.68
N PRO A 24 29.43 11.78 -35.03
CA PRO A 24 30.29 12.89 -35.45
C PRO A 24 31.14 13.37 -34.27
N PRO A 25 32.44 13.67 -34.46
CA PRO A 25 33.31 14.12 -33.38
C PRO A 25 32.94 15.56 -32.99
N GLY A 26 32.31 15.77 -31.82
CA GLY A 26 32.07 17.12 -31.33
C GLY A 26 31.01 17.35 -30.27
N GLU A 27 30.33 16.33 -29.73
CA GLU A 27 29.39 16.53 -28.61
C GLU A 27 30.06 16.18 -27.28
N GLU A 28 30.49 17.23 -26.57
CA GLU A 28 30.81 17.19 -25.15
C GLU A 28 29.68 16.47 -24.39
N PRO A 29 29.98 15.54 -23.46
CA PRO A 29 28.94 14.86 -22.72
C PRO A 29 28.20 15.89 -21.88
N ALA A 30 26.92 16.07 -22.17
CA ALA A 30 26.00 16.77 -21.31
C ALA A 30 26.20 16.24 -19.89
N GLU A 31 26.48 17.14 -18.95
CA GLU A 31 26.40 16.89 -17.52
C GLU A 31 24.94 16.49 -17.20
N GLU A 32 24.60 15.23 -17.48
CA GLU A 32 23.41 14.59 -16.97
C GLU A 32 23.57 14.62 -15.46
N ALA A 33 22.81 15.49 -14.82
CA ALA A 33 22.78 15.66 -13.37
C ALA A 33 22.69 14.29 -12.71
N VAL A 34 23.85 13.78 -12.28
CA VAL A 34 23.98 12.55 -11.54
C VAL A 34 23.31 12.84 -10.22
N ILE A 35 22.02 12.50 -10.12
CA ILE A 35 21.40 12.22 -8.83
C ILE A 35 22.28 11.11 -8.29
N ALA A 36 23.21 11.44 -7.40
CA ALA A 36 24.11 10.47 -6.79
C ALA A 36 23.23 9.42 -6.12
N VAL A 37 23.03 8.30 -6.80
CA VAL A 37 22.26 7.19 -6.28
C VAL A 37 23.05 6.70 -5.08
N ALA A 38 22.51 6.98 -3.90
CA ALA A 38 23.11 6.55 -2.64
C ALA A 38 23.46 5.06 -2.74
N SER A 39 24.57 4.66 -2.12
CA SER A 39 25.04 3.29 -2.19
C SER A 39 23.92 2.29 -1.83
N PRO A 40 23.96 1.05 -2.34
CA PRO A 40 22.91 0.06 -2.03
C PRO A 40 22.66 -0.09 -0.53
N GLU A 41 23.70 0.06 0.30
CA GLU A 41 23.61 0.02 1.76
C GLU A 41 22.87 1.24 2.35
N GLU A 42 23.18 2.46 1.89
CA GLU A 42 22.49 3.68 2.32
C GLU A 42 21.02 3.67 1.90
N THR A 43 20.75 3.20 0.69
CA THR A 43 19.39 3.01 0.18
C THR A 43 18.62 1.97 1.02
N ALA A 44 19.26 0.88 1.45
CA ALA A 44 18.64 -0.11 2.32
C ALA A 44 18.29 0.47 3.71
N LYS A 45 19.22 1.22 4.33
CA LYS A 45 18.98 1.89 5.61
C LYS A 45 17.86 2.92 5.53
N LEU A 46 17.77 3.66 4.42
CA LEU A 46 16.69 4.61 4.18
C LEU A 46 15.33 3.91 4.07
N LYS A 47 15.26 2.79 3.34
CA LYS A 47 14.05 1.96 3.23
C LYS A 47 13.61 1.45 4.60
N GLU A 48 14.52 0.90 5.40
CA GLU A 48 14.22 0.42 6.75
C GLU A 48 13.65 1.54 7.64
N LYS A 49 14.27 2.72 7.61
CA LYS A 49 13.80 3.88 8.37
C LYS A 49 12.40 4.31 7.96
N ILE A 50 12.10 4.34 6.66
CA ILE A 50 10.77 4.66 6.14
C ILE A 50 9.73 3.63 6.60
N VAL A 51 10.05 2.34 6.52
CA VAL A 51 9.17 1.26 6.99
C VAL A 51 8.90 1.38 8.48
N SER A 52 9.94 1.61 9.28
CA SER A 52 9.84 1.79 10.73
C SER A 52 8.91 2.94 11.10
N ILE A 53 9.03 4.09 10.43
CA ILE A 53 8.15 5.25 10.65
C ILE A 53 6.69 4.89 10.39
N ARG A 54 6.40 4.15 9.32
CA ARG A 54 5.03 3.78 8.93
C ARG A 54 4.43 2.64 9.76
N TRP A 55 5.27 1.84 10.41
CA TRP A 55 4.85 0.67 11.15
C TRP A 55 3.81 1.00 12.23
N LYS A 56 4.03 2.06 13.01
CA LYS A 56 3.11 2.46 14.08
C LYS A 56 1.70 2.71 13.55
N THR A 57 1.57 3.52 12.49
CA THR A 57 0.28 3.80 11.86
C THR A 57 -0.34 2.52 11.29
N HIS A 58 0.45 1.69 10.62
CA HIS A 58 -0.05 0.43 10.06
C HIS A 58 -0.65 -0.47 11.14
N ILE A 59 0.03 -0.64 12.27
CA ILE A 59 -0.46 -1.49 13.37
C ILE A 59 -1.74 -0.92 13.96
N THR A 60 -1.79 0.37 14.30
CA THR A 60 -3.00 1.00 14.84
C THR A 60 -4.17 0.90 13.86
N THR A 61 -3.95 1.15 12.58
CA THR A 61 -5.00 1.00 11.55
C THR A 61 -5.44 -0.45 11.41
N LYS A 62 -4.50 -1.41 11.43
CA LYS A 62 -4.82 -2.84 11.33
C LYS A 62 -5.69 -3.30 12.49
N GLU A 63 -5.36 -2.90 13.72
CA GLU A 63 -6.16 -3.20 14.91
C GLU A 63 -7.56 -2.57 14.82
N ALA A 64 -7.64 -1.32 14.38
CA ALA A 64 -8.89 -0.60 14.18
C ALA A 64 -9.78 -1.25 13.10
N VAL A 65 -9.18 -1.72 12.00
CA VAL A 65 -9.89 -2.46 10.94
C VAL A 65 -10.36 -3.82 11.46
N GLN A 66 -9.48 -4.56 12.15
CA GLN A 66 -9.80 -5.87 12.70
C GLN A 66 -10.94 -5.80 13.73
N ALA A 67 -11.00 -4.74 14.55
CA ALA A 67 -12.09 -4.52 15.50
C ALA A 67 -13.45 -4.30 14.83
N ARG A 68 -13.47 -3.69 13.64
CA ARG A 68 -14.69 -3.42 12.85
C ARG A 68 -15.11 -4.58 11.95
N GLN A 69 -14.13 -5.37 11.51
CA GLN A 69 -14.30 -6.39 10.48
C GLN A 69 -15.49 -7.32 10.72
N THR A 70 -15.65 -7.84 11.95
CA THR A 70 -16.75 -8.77 12.26
C THR A 70 -18.13 -8.12 12.10
N PHE A 71 -18.27 -6.83 12.45
CA PHE A 71 -19.52 -6.11 12.25
C PHE A 71 -19.80 -5.87 10.77
N GLU A 72 -18.77 -5.47 10.01
CA GLU A 72 -18.88 -5.17 8.58
C GLU A 72 -19.19 -6.41 7.75
N GLU A 73 -18.52 -7.53 8.02
CA GLU A 73 -18.83 -8.84 7.42
C GLU A 73 -20.25 -9.31 7.78
N GLY A 74 -20.76 -8.89 8.94
CA GLY A 74 -22.13 -9.13 9.37
C GLY A 74 -23.18 -8.37 8.58
N ILE A 75 -22.84 -7.31 7.84
CA ILE A 75 -23.78 -6.47 7.10
C ILE A 75 -23.98 -7.05 5.69
N LYS A 76 -25.19 -7.59 5.42
CA LYS A 76 -25.51 -8.18 4.11
C LYS A 76 -25.99 -7.17 3.07
N ARG A 77 -26.53 -6.03 3.53
CA ARG A 77 -27.11 -4.98 2.67
C ARG A 77 -26.60 -3.61 3.14
N PRO A 78 -25.47 -3.11 2.60
CA PRO A 78 -24.85 -1.83 3.01
C PRO A 78 -25.53 -0.61 2.36
N TYR A 79 -26.75 -0.76 1.84
CA TYR A 79 -27.50 0.26 1.13
C TYR A 79 -28.98 0.19 1.51
N PHE A 80 -29.72 1.26 1.22
CA PHE A 80 -31.16 1.31 1.48
C PHE A 80 -31.91 0.28 0.61
N HIS A 81 -32.84 -0.45 1.23
CA HIS A 81 -33.70 -1.41 0.53
C HIS A 81 -35.10 -1.39 1.13
N VAL A 82 -36.12 -1.52 0.27
CA VAL A 82 -37.53 -1.60 0.67
C VAL A 82 -37.90 -2.84 1.49
N LYS A 83 -37.09 -3.91 1.46
CA LYS A 83 -37.35 -5.14 2.21
C LYS A 83 -36.78 -4.96 3.61
N PRO A 84 -37.55 -5.28 4.67
CA PRO A 84 -37.07 -5.13 6.03
C PRO A 84 -35.84 -6.00 6.30
N LEU A 85 -35.00 -5.54 7.23
CA LEU A 85 -33.89 -6.31 7.76
C LEU A 85 -34.38 -7.35 8.76
N GLU A 86 -33.70 -8.50 8.80
CA GLU A 86 -33.91 -9.51 9.83
C GLU A 86 -33.45 -9.00 11.20
N ARG A 87 -34.00 -9.57 12.28
CA ARG A 87 -33.67 -9.16 13.66
C ARG A 87 -32.17 -9.29 13.98
N CYS A 88 -31.49 -10.29 13.42
CA CYS A 88 -30.04 -10.46 13.58
C CYS A 88 -29.24 -9.33 12.92
N GLN A 89 -29.67 -8.85 11.75
CA GLN A 89 -29.04 -7.72 11.06
C GLN A 89 -29.25 -6.42 11.85
N LEU A 90 -30.47 -6.19 12.35
CA LEU A 90 -30.77 -5.03 13.20
C LEU A 90 -29.92 -5.03 14.47
N LYS A 91 -29.75 -6.19 15.10
CA LYS A 91 -28.88 -6.33 16.27
C LYS A 91 -27.42 -6.03 15.94
N ASN A 92 -26.89 -6.57 14.84
CA ASN A 92 -25.52 -6.28 14.40
C ASN A 92 -25.29 -4.79 14.17
N TRP A 93 -26.24 -4.11 13.51
CA TRP A 93 -26.17 -2.67 13.32
C TRP A 93 -26.20 -1.91 14.66
N GLN A 94 -27.09 -2.30 15.58
CA GLN A 94 -27.14 -1.68 16.91
C GLN A 94 -25.83 -1.85 17.68
N ASP A 95 -25.31 -3.08 17.74
CA ASP A 95 -24.07 -3.39 18.44
C ASP A 95 -22.86 -2.67 17.79
N TYR A 96 -22.84 -2.55 16.45
CA TYR A 96 -21.78 -1.82 15.74
C TYR A 96 -21.82 -0.32 16.04
N LEU A 97 -23.01 0.28 16.06
CA LEU A 97 -23.18 1.71 16.39
C LEU A 97 -22.78 1.99 17.85
N GLU A 98 -23.17 1.14 18.80
CA GLU A 98 -22.75 1.24 20.20
C GLU A 98 -21.22 1.17 20.33
N PHE A 99 -20.58 0.26 19.58
CA PHE A 99 -19.13 0.16 19.50
C PHE A 99 -18.48 1.46 18.98
N GLU A 100 -18.94 2.01 17.85
CA GLU A 100 -18.39 3.26 17.30
C GLU A 100 -18.59 4.46 18.24
N ILE A 101 -19.76 4.56 18.90
CA ILE A 101 -20.03 5.60 19.90
C ILE A 101 -19.08 5.48 21.08
N ALA A 102 -18.85 4.26 21.59
CA ALA A 102 -17.95 4.01 22.71
C ALA A 102 -16.47 4.25 22.37
N GLN A 103 -16.04 3.96 21.14
CA GLN A 103 -14.70 4.23 20.66
C GLN A 103 -14.42 5.73 20.47
N GLY A 104 -15.47 6.56 20.37
CA GLY A 104 -15.38 7.99 20.61
C GLY A 104 -14.63 8.77 19.52
N ASP A 105 -14.84 8.44 18.25
CA ASP A 105 -14.43 9.31 17.13
C ASP A 105 -15.60 10.24 16.76
N ALA A 106 -16.17 10.90 17.77
CA ALA A 106 -17.07 12.02 17.56
C ALA A 106 -16.20 13.19 17.10
N LYS A 107 -16.15 13.38 15.78
CA LYS A 107 -15.57 14.56 15.13
C LYS A 107 -15.82 15.86 15.90
#